data_AF-A0A0J9XRF1-F1
#
_entry.id   AF-A0A0J9XRF1-F1
#
_cell.length_a   1.000
_cell.length_b   1.000
_cell.length_c   1.000
_cell.angle_alpha   90.00
_cell.angle_beta   90.00
_cell.angle_gamma   90.00
#
_symmetry.space_group_name_H-M   'P 1'
#
loop_
_entity.id
_entity.type
_entity.pdbx_description
1 polymer ?
#
loop_
_entity_poly.entity_id
_entity_poly.type
_entity_poly.pdbx_seq_one_letter_code
_entity_poly.pdbx_strand_id
1 'polypeptide(L)'
;WPINCPIEVRELVGPERFDAQDPKFMMPFFWKRDPVPASRSWGIIVCAIEWSFGVILLLLYSLHYIIAFFTSEGATIVAFICFITLLQLSIFFSAKVLFVIAILEKHANLLKQQLIFQYITCVFLLLNATFTFTADMGGYNEEYLFGRNDPFLIRTAAVISVIFIFVELYLRLMTKAVYTFISETKRFRIALDNSRWRYRKRVYFSYCSIMQQSLSSLAKTQSIPKVNKIFFLSLKKF
;
A
#
# COMPACT_ATOMS: atom_id res chain seq x y z
N TRP A 1 26.12 -0.34 -2.48
CA TRP A 1 25.20 -0.05 -3.60
C TRP A 1 25.38 -1.11 -4.68
N PRO A 2 24.32 -1.67 -5.28
CA PRO A 2 24.46 -2.54 -6.44
C PRO A 2 25.18 -1.80 -7.57
N ILE A 3 26.08 -2.50 -8.27
CA ILE A 3 27.03 -1.92 -9.25
C ILE A 3 26.33 -1.22 -10.43
N ASN A 4 25.07 -1.56 -10.71
CA ASN A 4 24.29 -1.02 -11.82
C ASN A 4 23.24 0.03 -11.40
N CYS A 5 23.36 0.64 -10.21
CA CYS A 5 22.43 1.70 -9.81
C CYS A 5 22.80 3.02 -10.54
N PRO A 6 21.86 3.64 -11.30
CA PRO A 6 22.11 4.91 -11.98
C PRO A 6 22.56 6.00 -10.99
N ILE A 7 23.51 6.83 -11.40
CA ILE A 7 24.17 7.83 -10.55
C ILE A 7 23.16 8.85 -9.97
N GLU A 8 22.04 9.09 -10.68
CA GLU A 8 21.00 10.00 -10.24
C GLU A 8 20.19 9.45 -9.05
N VAL A 9 20.08 8.12 -8.90
CA VAL A 9 19.46 7.47 -7.73
C VAL A 9 20.35 7.63 -6.49
N ARG A 10 21.68 7.61 -6.70
CA ARG A 10 22.70 7.77 -5.65
C ARG A 10 22.77 9.21 -5.12
N GLU A 11 22.54 10.20 -5.98
CA GLU A 11 22.56 11.63 -5.61
C GLU A 11 21.26 12.13 -4.97
N LEU A 12 20.09 11.59 -5.33
CA LEU A 12 18.79 12.08 -4.84
C LEU A 12 18.34 11.50 -3.50
N VAL A 13 18.74 10.27 -3.19
CA VAL A 13 18.47 9.69 -1.86
C VAL A 13 19.60 10.01 -0.88
N GLY A 14 20.77 10.39 -1.40
CA GLY A 14 21.99 10.49 -0.62
C GLY A 14 22.43 9.12 -0.07
N PRO A 15 23.73 8.90 0.16
CA PRO A 15 24.22 7.73 0.87
C PRO A 15 23.63 7.58 2.29
N GLU A 16 22.99 8.63 2.81
CA GLU A 16 22.51 8.72 4.19
C GLU A 16 21.01 8.42 4.39
N ARG A 17 20.14 8.44 3.35
CA ARG A 17 18.67 8.31 3.57
C ARG A 17 18.03 7.04 3.03
N PHE A 18 18.77 6.20 2.30
CA PHE A 18 18.32 4.85 1.94
C PHE A 18 19.20 3.84 2.62
N ASP A 19 18.82 3.48 3.84
CA ASP A 19 19.35 2.29 4.45
C ASP A 19 18.53 1.11 3.93
N ALA A 20 19.17 0.26 3.12
CA ALA A 20 18.59 -0.98 2.64
C ALA A 20 18.35 -1.98 3.80
N GLN A 21 18.80 -1.67 5.01
CA GLN A 21 18.49 -2.39 6.25
C GLN A 21 17.47 -1.67 7.14
N ASP A 22 16.90 -0.54 6.72
CA ASP A 22 15.89 0.17 7.51
C ASP A 22 14.67 -0.76 7.75
N PRO A 23 14.35 -1.09 9.02
CA PRO A 23 13.25 -1.99 9.35
C PRO A 23 11.91 -1.48 8.82
N LYS A 24 11.79 -0.18 8.50
CA LYS A 24 10.59 0.42 7.89
C LYS A 24 10.21 -0.20 6.53
N PHE A 25 11.18 -0.74 5.79
CA PHE A 25 10.95 -1.36 4.47
C PHE A 25 11.00 -2.89 4.51
N MET A 26 11.08 -3.49 5.69
CA MET A 26 11.18 -4.92 5.87
C MET A 26 9.86 -5.53 6.32
N MET A 27 9.58 -6.72 5.81
CA MET A 27 8.45 -7.53 6.26
C MET A 27 8.75 -8.10 7.65
N PRO A 28 7.83 -7.97 8.62
CA PRO A 28 8.03 -8.43 9.99
C PRO A 28 7.88 -9.97 10.12
N PHE A 29 8.68 -10.75 9.40
CA PHE A 29 8.68 -12.21 9.55
C PHE A 29 9.43 -12.61 10.82
N PHE A 30 8.72 -13.12 11.82
CA PHE A 30 9.34 -13.60 13.07
C PHE A 30 10.14 -14.90 12.89
N TRP A 31 9.90 -15.65 11.81
CA TRP A 31 10.52 -16.97 11.56
C TRP A 31 11.69 -16.94 10.56
N LYS A 32 12.02 -15.78 9.98
CA LYS A 32 13.19 -15.63 9.10
C LYS A 32 14.25 -14.79 9.78
N ARG A 33 15.51 -15.24 9.71
CA ARG A 33 16.68 -14.47 10.16
C ARG A 33 17.03 -13.34 9.22
N ASP A 34 16.80 -13.53 7.92
CA ASP A 34 17.13 -12.55 6.90
C ASP A 34 15.96 -11.59 6.63
N PRO A 35 16.22 -10.28 6.54
CA PRO A 35 15.19 -9.28 6.27
C PRO A 35 14.65 -9.44 4.84
N VAL A 36 13.32 -9.59 4.71
CA VAL A 36 12.64 -9.69 3.41
C VAL A 36 12.05 -8.33 3.07
N PRO A 37 12.36 -7.74 1.90
CA PRO A 37 11.84 -6.42 1.53
C PRO A 37 10.32 -6.44 1.33
N ALA A 38 9.68 -5.35 1.75
CA ALA A 38 8.27 -5.12 1.52
C ALA A 38 7.98 -5.00 0.02
N SER A 39 7.03 -5.79 -0.47
CA SER A 39 6.66 -5.82 -1.88
C SER A 39 5.14 -5.86 -2.03
N ARG A 40 4.66 -5.55 -3.23
CA ARG A 40 3.23 -5.58 -3.55
C ARG A 40 2.63 -6.98 -3.53
N SER A 41 3.43 -8.00 -3.87
CA SER A 41 2.94 -9.40 -3.86
C SER A 41 2.54 -9.84 -2.46
N TRP A 42 3.25 -9.38 -1.43
CA TRP A 42 2.86 -9.61 -0.04
C TRP A 42 1.50 -9.00 0.31
N GLY A 43 1.17 -7.82 -0.22
CA GLY A 43 -0.17 -7.23 -0.03
C GLY A 43 -1.29 -8.09 -0.64
N ILE A 44 -1.03 -8.72 -1.80
CA ILE A 44 -1.98 -9.65 -2.43
C ILE A 44 -2.16 -10.91 -1.59
N ILE A 45 -1.07 -11.46 -1.05
CA ILE A 45 -1.11 -12.62 -0.15
C ILE A 45 -1.92 -12.30 1.10
N VAL A 46 -1.68 -11.14 1.72
CA VAL A 46 -2.46 -10.68 2.88
C VAL A 46 -3.95 -10.61 2.53
N CYS A 47 -4.30 -9.98 1.40
CA CYS A 47 -5.68 -9.90 0.96
C CYS A 47 -6.32 -11.29 0.72
N ALA A 48 -5.56 -12.24 0.17
CA ALA A 48 -6.05 -13.60 -0.08
C ALA A 48 -6.34 -14.36 1.22
N ILE A 49 -5.48 -14.22 2.23
CA ILE A 49 -5.69 -14.81 3.56
C ILE A 49 -6.96 -14.24 4.18
N GLU A 50 -7.11 -12.91 4.20
CA GLU A 50 -8.31 -12.25 4.76
C GLU A 50 -9.59 -12.64 4.01
N TRP A 51 -9.50 -12.75 2.69
CA TRP A 51 -10.63 -13.20 1.86
C TRP A 51 -11.02 -14.64 2.18
N SER A 52 -10.04 -15.55 2.33
CA SER A 52 -10.29 -16.95 2.68
C SER A 52 -11.00 -17.10 4.04
N PHE A 53 -10.62 -16.27 5.01
CA PHE A 53 -11.29 -16.22 6.31
C PHE A 53 -12.74 -15.75 6.18
N GLY A 54 -12.99 -14.70 5.38
CA GLY A 54 -14.35 -14.23 5.09
C GLY A 54 -15.23 -15.32 4.48
N VAL A 55 -14.69 -16.16 3.59
CA VAL A 55 -15.40 -17.29 2.99
C VAL A 55 -15.74 -18.37 4.02
N ILE A 56 -14.81 -18.69 4.92
CA ILE A 56 -15.05 -19.66 6.00
C ILE A 56 -16.17 -19.16 6.93
N LEU A 57 -16.13 -17.89 7.33
CA LEU A 57 -17.19 -17.29 8.14
C LEU A 57 -18.53 -17.27 7.41
N LEU A 58 -18.55 -16.89 6.14
CA LEU A 58 -19.76 -16.90 5.32
C LEU A 58 -20.39 -18.28 5.31
N LEU A 59 -19.60 -19.34 5.14
CA LEU A 59 -20.07 -20.72 5.14
C LEU A 59 -20.66 -21.11 6.51
N LEU A 60 -19.95 -20.83 7.60
CA LEU A 60 -20.42 -21.18 8.96
C LEU A 60 -21.71 -20.45 9.33
N TYR A 61 -21.79 -19.13 9.08
CA TYR A 61 -22.99 -18.34 9.35
C TYR A 61 -24.16 -18.75 8.44
N SER A 62 -23.92 -19.01 7.16
CA SER A 62 -24.98 -19.44 6.24
C SER A 62 -25.58 -20.78 6.68
N LEU A 63 -24.74 -21.75 7.04
CA LEU A 63 -25.22 -23.04 7.56
C LEU A 63 -26.00 -22.86 8.86
N HIS A 64 -25.50 -22.06 9.80
CA HIS A 64 -26.18 -21.81 11.06
C HIS A 64 -27.57 -21.18 10.83
N TYR A 65 -27.68 -20.13 10.01
CA TYR A 65 -28.97 -19.46 9.78
C TYR A 65 -29.95 -20.31 8.97
N ILE A 66 -29.47 -21.17 8.06
CA ILE A 66 -30.34 -22.14 7.37
C ILE A 66 -30.98 -23.07 8.40
N ILE A 67 -30.20 -23.66 9.30
CA ILE A 67 -30.76 -24.58 10.29
C ILE A 67 -31.68 -23.85 11.26
N ALA A 68 -31.25 -22.68 11.77
CA ALA A 68 -32.04 -21.85 12.67
C ALA A 68 -33.37 -21.39 12.07
N PHE A 69 -33.43 -21.14 10.75
CA PHE A 69 -34.65 -20.77 10.05
C PHE A 69 -35.69 -21.90 10.05
N PHE A 70 -35.27 -23.16 9.98
CA PHE A 70 -36.17 -24.32 9.99
C PHE A 70 -36.56 -24.79 11.40
N THR A 71 -35.81 -24.42 12.44
CA THR A 71 -36.04 -24.88 13.83
C THR A 71 -36.63 -23.82 14.76
N SER A 72 -36.54 -22.53 14.43
CA SER A 72 -36.96 -21.44 15.32
C SER A 72 -38.45 -21.07 15.18
N GLU A 73 -39.13 -20.90 16.31
CA GLU A 73 -40.47 -20.30 16.37
C GLU A 73 -40.47 -18.80 16.00
N GLY A 74 -39.32 -18.12 16.09
CA GLY A 74 -39.13 -16.70 15.82
C GLY A 74 -38.46 -16.38 14.47
N ALA A 75 -38.96 -16.95 13.37
CA ALA A 75 -38.32 -16.88 12.04
C ALA A 75 -38.05 -15.44 11.54
N THR A 76 -38.86 -14.45 11.91
CA THR A 76 -38.68 -13.04 11.50
C THR A 76 -37.43 -12.40 12.12
N ILE A 77 -37.17 -12.68 13.40
CA ILE A 77 -35.99 -12.16 14.13
C ILE A 77 -34.72 -12.81 13.57
N VAL A 78 -34.74 -14.13 13.36
CA VAL A 78 -33.62 -14.87 12.78
C VAL A 78 -33.31 -14.37 11.37
N ALA A 79 -34.33 -14.14 10.54
CA ALA A 79 -34.15 -13.59 9.20
C ALA A 79 -33.56 -12.17 9.20
N PHE A 80 -33.97 -11.32 10.14
CA PHE A 80 -33.41 -9.97 10.29
C PHE A 80 -31.93 -9.99 10.67
N ILE A 81 -31.54 -10.86 11.60
CA ILE A 81 -30.13 -11.01 12.02
C ILE A 81 -29.28 -11.64 10.90
N CYS A 82 -29.83 -12.62 10.19
CA CYS A 82 -29.22 -13.17 8.98
C CYS A 82 -28.97 -12.07 7.93
N PHE A 83 -29.95 -11.19 7.70
CA PHE A 83 -29.78 -10.05 6.79
C PHE A 83 -28.65 -9.11 7.22
N ILE A 84 -28.59 -8.74 8.51
CA ILE A 84 -27.53 -7.87 9.06
C ILE A 84 -26.15 -8.53 8.90
N THR A 85 -26.03 -9.82 9.22
CA THR A 85 -24.74 -10.52 9.11
C THR A 85 -24.27 -10.70 7.67
N LEU A 86 -25.19 -10.98 6.73
CA LEU A 86 -24.89 -10.99 5.29
C LEU A 86 -24.48 -9.61 4.79
N LEU A 87 -25.13 -8.54 5.25
CA LEU A 87 -24.75 -7.16 4.93
C LEU A 87 -23.32 -6.84 5.44
N GLN A 88 -23.00 -7.24 6.67
CA GLN A 88 -21.66 -7.06 7.24
C GLN A 88 -20.59 -7.80 6.42
N LEU A 89 -20.86 -9.05 6.01
CA LEU A 89 -19.96 -9.82 5.16
C LEU A 89 -19.84 -9.23 3.75
N SER A 90 -20.93 -8.71 3.18
CA SER A 90 -20.90 -8.01 1.89
C SER A 90 -20.00 -6.77 1.92
N ILE A 91 -20.12 -5.95 2.97
CA ILE A 91 -19.24 -4.80 3.19
C ILE A 91 -17.78 -5.27 3.31
N PHE A 92 -17.52 -6.34 4.06
CA PHE A 92 -16.17 -6.91 4.16
C PHE A 92 -15.58 -7.33 2.80
N PHE A 93 -16.33 -8.08 1.98
CA PHE A 93 -15.85 -8.50 0.66
C PHE A 93 -15.63 -7.32 -0.28
N SER A 94 -16.53 -6.32 -0.28
CA SER A 94 -16.35 -5.11 -1.09
C SER A 94 -15.07 -4.35 -0.71
N ALA A 95 -14.75 -4.27 0.59
CA ALA A 95 -13.50 -3.67 1.05
C ALA A 95 -12.26 -4.46 0.59
N LYS A 96 -12.32 -5.79 0.51
CA LYS A 96 -11.21 -6.59 -0.04
C LYS A 96 -11.00 -6.36 -1.54
N VAL A 97 -12.07 -6.18 -2.31
CA VAL A 97 -11.95 -5.79 -3.73
C VAL A 97 -11.26 -4.43 -3.86
N LEU A 98 -11.67 -3.44 -3.06
CA LEU A 98 -11.01 -2.13 -3.01
C LEU A 98 -9.53 -2.24 -2.62
N PHE A 99 -9.18 -3.17 -1.73
CA PHE A 99 -7.79 -3.41 -1.34
C PHE A 99 -6.94 -3.92 -2.51
N VAL A 100 -7.46 -4.87 -3.30
CA VAL A 100 -6.77 -5.36 -4.50
C VAL A 100 -6.55 -4.23 -5.50
N ILE A 101 -7.59 -3.44 -5.77
CA ILE A 101 -7.51 -2.26 -6.66
C ILE A 101 -6.43 -1.29 -6.15
N ALA A 102 -6.42 -1.00 -4.84
CA ALA A 102 -5.44 -0.11 -4.22
C ALA A 102 -3.99 -0.58 -4.41
N ILE A 103 -3.74 -1.89 -4.36
CA ILE A 103 -2.40 -2.48 -4.57
C ILE A 103 -2.01 -2.42 -6.06
N LEU A 104 -2.93 -2.74 -6.96
CA LEU A 104 -2.67 -2.77 -8.41
C LEU A 104 -2.40 -1.36 -8.95
N GLU A 105 -3.25 -0.40 -8.60
CA GLU A 105 -3.18 0.99 -9.04
C GLU A 105 -2.22 1.85 -8.21
N LYS A 106 -1.67 1.30 -7.11
CA LYS A 106 -0.70 1.97 -6.21
C LYS A 106 -1.30 3.21 -5.52
N HIS A 107 -2.58 3.16 -5.20
CA HIS A 107 -3.27 4.24 -4.49
C HIS A 107 -3.02 4.18 -2.97
N ALA A 108 -2.03 4.95 -2.50
CA ALA A 108 -1.67 5.02 -1.08
C ALA A 108 -2.84 5.43 -0.16
N ASN A 109 -3.75 6.30 -0.60
CA ASN A 109 -4.89 6.73 0.23
C ASN A 109 -5.88 5.59 0.49
N LEU A 110 -6.15 4.75 -0.51
CA LEU A 110 -7.01 3.57 -0.35
C LEU A 110 -6.36 2.54 0.57
N LEU A 111 -5.04 2.36 0.50
CA LEU A 111 -4.30 1.52 1.44
C LEU A 111 -4.37 2.03 2.89
N LYS A 112 -4.39 3.36 3.08
CA LYS A 112 -4.63 3.94 4.41
C LYS A 112 -6.03 3.63 4.91
N GLN A 113 -7.05 3.71 4.06
CA GLN A 113 -8.42 3.31 4.41
C GLN A 113 -8.48 1.82 4.77
N GLN A 114 -7.77 0.95 4.04
CA GLN A 114 -7.68 -0.48 4.36
C GLN A 114 -7.09 -0.74 5.75
N LEU A 115 -6.02 -0.04 6.13
CA LEU A 115 -5.41 -0.18 7.47
C LEU A 115 -6.39 0.19 8.60
N ILE A 116 -7.28 1.16 8.35
CA ILE A 116 -8.36 1.54 9.27
C ILE A 116 -9.42 0.44 9.28
N PHE A 117 -9.79 -0.08 8.11
CA PHE A 117 -10.80 -1.14 7.97
C PHE A 117 -10.39 -2.44 8.66
N GLN A 118 -9.13 -2.89 8.51
CA GLN A 118 -8.57 -4.06 9.22
C GLN A 118 -8.70 -3.89 10.76
N TYR A 119 -8.40 -2.70 11.28
CA TYR A 119 -8.55 -2.41 12.70
C TYR A 119 -10.02 -2.48 13.15
N ILE A 120 -10.93 -1.87 12.38
CA ILE A 120 -12.36 -1.90 12.65
C ILE A 120 -12.87 -3.36 12.64
N THR A 121 -12.45 -4.16 11.67
CA THR A 121 -12.84 -5.57 11.56
C THR A 121 -12.35 -6.37 12.77
N CYS A 122 -11.12 -6.13 13.24
CA CYS A 122 -10.60 -6.73 14.46
C CYS A 122 -11.46 -6.42 15.70
N VAL A 123 -11.91 -5.16 15.85
CA VAL A 123 -12.79 -4.75 16.96
C VAL A 123 -14.16 -5.43 16.85
N PHE A 124 -14.76 -5.48 15.66
CA PHE A 124 -16.03 -6.15 15.45
C PHE A 124 -15.96 -7.66 15.69
N LEU A 125 -14.90 -8.33 15.26
CA LEU A 125 -14.69 -9.75 15.54
C LEU A 125 -14.55 -10.01 17.04
N LEU A 126 -13.83 -9.14 17.76
CA LEU A 126 -13.68 -9.25 19.21
C LEU A 126 -15.03 -9.07 19.93
N LEU A 127 -15.81 -8.07 19.54
CA LEU A 127 -17.15 -7.84 20.10
C LEU A 127 -18.05 -9.05 19.83
N ASN A 128 -18.14 -9.52 18.59
CA ASN A 128 -18.97 -10.68 18.23
C ASN A 128 -18.58 -11.95 18.99
N ALA A 129 -17.27 -12.22 19.13
CA ALA A 129 -16.79 -13.36 19.91
C ALA A 129 -17.15 -13.21 21.40
N THR A 130 -17.01 -12.02 21.96
CA THR A 130 -17.33 -11.74 23.38
C THR A 130 -18.83 -11.93 23.65
N PHE A 131 -19.71 -11.42 22.78
CA PHE A 131 -21.16 -11.64 22.90
C PHE A 131 -21.53 -13.11 22.78
N THR A 132 -20.90 -13.84 21.85
CA THR A 132 -21.14 -15.29 21.71
C THR A 132 -20.74 -16.06 22.98
N PHE A 133 -19.56 -15.78 23.54
CA PHE A 133 -19.11 -16.48 24.75
C PHE A 133 -19.91 -16.11 25.99
N THR A 134 -20.36 -14.85 26.10
CA THR A 134 -21.19 -14.42 27.23
C THR A 134 -22.60 -15.01 27.17
N ALA A 135 -23.19 -15.15 25.98
CA ALA A 135 -24.44 -15.89 25.78
C ALA A 135 -24.30 -17.36 26.19
N ASP A 136 -23.14 -17.99 25.94
CA ASP A 136 -22.86 -19.40 26.32
C ASP A 136 -22.71 -19.59 27.85
N MET A 137 -22.42 -18.52 28.60
CA MET A 137 -22.28 -18.53 30.06
C MET A 137 -23.59 -18.19 30.81
N GLY A 138 -24.73 -18.13 30.12
CA GLY A 138 -26.02 -17.78 30.74
C GLY A 138 -26.23 -16.27 30.95
N GLY A 139 -25.47 -15.43 30.24
CA GLY A 139 -25.63 -13.97 30.28
C GLY A 139 -26.73 -13.49 29.34
N TYR A 140 -27.76 -12.85 29.90
CA TYR A 140 -28.91 -12.24 29.20
C TYR A 140 -29.79 -13.21 28.38
N ASN A 141 -31.03 -12.82 28.07
CA ASN A 141 -31.96 -13.55 27.18
C ASN A 141 -31.42 -13.75 25.74
N GLU A 142 -30.14 -13.45 25.49
CA GLU A 142 -29.42 -13.61 24.23
C GLU A 142 -29.14 -15.08 23.88
N GLU A 143 -29.26 -16.01 24.84
CA GLU A 143 -29.27 -17.46 24.59
C GLU A 143 -30.32 -17.86 23.52
N TYR A 144 -31.47 -17.19 23.50
CA TYR A 144 -32.50 -17.43 22.49
C TYR A 144 -32.05 -17.00 21.08
N LEU A 145 -31.21 -15.97 21.00
CA LEU A 145 -30.72 -15.39 19.75
C LEU A 145 -29.49 -16.14 19.20
N PHE A 146 -28.61 -16.64 20.06
CA PHE A 146 -27.31 -17.19 19.67
C PHE A 146 -27.02 -18.65 20.12
N GLY A 147 -27.85 -19.26 20.99
CA GLY A 147 -27.46 -20.47 21.71
C GLY A 147 -28.46 -21.62 21.77
N ARG A 148 -29.75 -21.43 21.46
CA ARG A 148 -30.77 -22.46 21.72
C ARG A 148 -30.95 -23.51 20.61
N ASN A 149 -30.72 -23.13 19.35
CA ASN A 149 -31.07 -23.99 18.20
C ASN A 149 -29.88 -24.77 17.60
N ASP A 150 -28.63 -24.26 17.67
CA ASP A 150 -27.41 -24.98 17.29
C ASP A 150 -26.12 -24.29 17.78
N PRO A 151 -25.65 -24.57 19.02
CA PRO A 151 -24.52 -23.85 19.62
C PRO A 151 -23.17 -24.20 18.98
N PHE A 152 -23.04 -25.34 18.29
CA PHE A 152 -21.75 -25.83 17.80
C PHE A 152 -21.16 -24.95 16.68
N LEU A 153 -21.98 -24.56 15.68
CA LEU A 153 -21.51 -23.78 14.53
C LEU A 153 -21.12 -22.35 14.93
N ILE A 154 -21.94 -21.69 15.74
CA ILE A 154 -21.63 -20.35 16.25
C ILE A 154 -20.41 -20.39 17.16
N ARG A 155 -20.31 -21.35 18.08
CA ARG A 155 -19.14 -21.46 18.97
C ARG A 155 -17.87 -21.70 18.16
N THR A 156 -17.92 -22.54 17.14
CA THR A 156 -16.80 -22.78 16.22
C THR A 156 -16.42 -21.50 15.47
N ALA A 157 -17.40 -20.74 14.96
CA ALA A 157 -17.17 -19.46 14.30
C ALA A 157 -16.54 -18.42 15.26
N ALA A 158 -16.96 -18.38 16.53
CA ALA A 158 -16.39 -17.48 17.53
C ALA A 158 -14.93 -17.84 17.88
N VAL A 159 -14.62 -19.12 18.07
CA VAL A 159 -13.23 -19.58 18.30
C VAL A 159 -12.34 -19.25 17.10
N ILE A 160 -12.81 -19.54 15.89
CA ILE A 160 -12.09 -19.18 14.65
C ILE A 160 -11.89 -17.66 14.55
N SER A 161 -12.88 -16.86 14.95
CA SER A 161 -12.78 -15.40 14.98
C SER A 161 -11.72 -14.91 15.97
N VAL A 162 -11.61 -15.52 17.15
CA VAL A 162 -10.56 -15.17 18.14
C VAL A 162 -9.16 -15.50 17.60
N ILE A 163 -8.97 -16.68 17.01
CA ILE A 163 -7.69 -17.05 16.39
C ILE A 163 -7.34 -16.04 15.30
N PHE A 164 -8.33 -15.66 14.49
CA PHE A 164 -8.12 -14.74 13.39
C PHE A 164 -7.80 -13.32 13.84
N ILE A 165 -8.22 -12.87 15.04
CA ILE A 165 -7.78 -11.57 15.58
C ILE A 165 -6.25 -11.48 15.66
N PHE A 166 -5.58 -12.54 16.14
CA PHE A 166 -4.12 -12.57 16.19
C PHE A 166 -3.50 -12.57 14.80
N VAL A 167 -4.09 -13.32 13.86
CA VAL A 167 -3.66 -13.35 12.46
C VAL A 167 -3.85 -11.98 11.80
N GLU A 168 -4.99 -11.31 11.99
CA GLU A 168 -5.32 -10.00 11.43
C GLU A 168 -4.38 -8.91 11.97
N LEU A 169 -4.05 -8.95 13.26
CA LEU A 169 -3.05 -8.04 13.84
C LEU A 169 -1.68 -8.22 13.18
N TYR A 170 -1.27 -9.45 12.89
CA TYR A 170 -0.05 -9.74 12.16
C TYR A 170 -0.11 -9.28 10.70
N LEU A 171 -1.20 -9.59 10.00
CA LEU A 171 -1.44 -9.17 8.62
C LEU A 171 -1.48 -7.63 8.50
N ARG A 172 -1.99 -6.93 9.51
CA ARG A 172 -1.97 -5.46 9.57
C ARG A 172 -0.54 -4.91 9.64
N LEU A 173 0.36 -5.55 10.39
CA LEU A 173 1.78 -5.15 10.43
C LEU A 173 2.43 -5.30 9.03
N MET A 174 2.09 -6.38 8.33
CA MET A 174 2.52 -6.61 6.93
C MET A 174 1.96 -5.52 5.99
N THR A 175 0.65 -5.23 6.07
CA THR A 175 0.01 -4.18 5.24
C THR A 175 0.61 -2.80 5.52
N LYS A 176 1.00 -2.50 6.77
CA LYS A 176 1.68 -1.24 7.11
C LYS A 176 3.03 -1.09 6.40
N ALA A 177 3.81 -2.17 6.31
CA ALA A 177 5.08 -2.18 5.57
C ALA A 177 4.83 -1.95 4.06
N VAL A 178 3.81 -2.62 3.48
CA VAL A 178 3.42 -2.44 2.07
C VAL A 178 2.95 -1.01 1.78
N TYR A 179 2.12 -0.44 2.66
CA TYR A 179 1.66 0.95 2.54
C TYR A 179 2.83 1.93 2.53
N THR A 180 3.77 1.73 3.45
CA THR A 180 4.95 2.58 3.59
C THR A 180 5.82 2.52 2.34
N PHE A 181 6.05 1.32 1.82
CA PHE A 181 6.77 1.11 0.56
C PHE A 181 6.11 1.84 -0.62
N ILE A 182 4.79 1.72 -0.79
CA ILE A 182 4.06 2.35 -1.91
C ILE A 182 4.05 3.88 -1.78
N SER A 183 3.83 4.40 -0.57
CA SER A 183 3.81 5.85 -0.30
C SER A 183 5.16 6.51 -0.61
N GLU A 184 6.27 5.93 -0.15
CA GLU A 184 7.60 6.49 -0.39
C GLU A 184 8.03 6.32 -1.86
N THR A 185 7.67 5.22 -2.52
CA THR A 185 7.91 5.03 -3.96
C THR A 185 7.25 6.12 -4.81
N LYS A 186 6.03 6.56 -4.43
CA LYS A 186 5.33 7.66 -5.10
C LYS A 186 6.09 8.98 -4.94
N ARG A 187 6.56 9.30 -3.73
CA ARG A 187 7.36 10.51 -3.46
C ARG A 187 8.67 10.49 -4.24
N PHE A 188 9.33 9.34 -4.28
CA PHE A 188 10.56 9.16 -5.05
C PHE A 188 10.35 9.42 -6.55
N ARG A 189 9.28 8.89 -7.14
CA ARG A 189 8.96 9.12 -8.56
C ARG A 189 8.77 10.60 -8.88
N ILE A 190 8.02 11.31 -8.04
CA ILE A 190 7.81 12.76 -8.20
C ILE A 190 9.13 13.53 -8.08
N ALA A 191 9.99 13.16 -7.13
CA ALA A 191 11.31 13.78 -6.98
C ALA A 191 12.20 13.54 -8.21
N LEU A 192 12.14 12.34 -8.80
CA LEU A 192 12.89 11.97 -10.01
C LEU A 192 12.38 12.69 -11.26
N ASP A 193 11.05 12.86 -11.40
CA ASP A 193 10.47 13.65 -12.48
C ASP A 193 10.87 15.13 -12.36
N ASN A 194 10.85 15.68 -11.15
CA ASN A 194 11.27 17.04 -10.86
C ASN A 194 12.77 17.26 -11.13
N SER A 195 13.63 16.31 -10.78
CA SER A 195 15.07 16.40 -11.05
C SER A 195 15.36 16.32 -12.54
N ARG A 196 14.70 15.41 -13.28
CA ARG A 196 14.80 15.29 -14.74
C ARG A 196 14.36 16.58 -15.43
N TRP A 197 13.27 17.19 -14.97
CA TRP A 197 12.79 18.48 -15.47
C TRP A 197 13.78 19.61 -15.22
N ARG A 198 14.34 19.68 -14.00
CA ARG A 198 15.36 20.68 -13.63
C ARG A 198 16.64 20.51 -14.46
N TYR A 199 17.08 19.27 -14.69
CA TYR A 199 18.23 18.96 -15.53
C TYR A 199 17.99 19.41 -16.98
N ARG A 200 16.83 19.07 -17.56
CA ARG A 200 16.44 19.52 -18.92
C ARG A 200 16.46 21.04 -19.04
N LYS A 201 15.91 21.76 -18.06
CA LYS A 201 15.98 23.23 -18.02
C LYS A 201 17.41 23.73 -17.96
N ARG A 202 18.24 23.17 -17.08
CA ARG A 202 19.66 23.58 -16.94
C ARG A 202 20.42 23.39 -18.25
N VAL A 203 20.30 22.22 -18.89
CA VAL A 203 20.94 21.92 -20.19
C VAL A 203 20.45 22.88 -21.28
N TYR A 204 19.14 23.13 -21.34
CA TYR A 204 18.57 24.08 -22.29
C TYR A 204 19.13 25.50 -22.11
N PHE A 205 19.18 26.00 -20.87
CA PHE A 205 19.76 27.31 -20.58
C PHE A 205 21.26 27.38 -20.90
N SER A 206 22.03 26.32 -20.62
CA SER A 206 23.44 26.24 -21.02
C SER A 206 23.59 26.30 -22.54
N TYR A 207 22.79 25.54 -23.29
CA TYR A 207 22.85 25.55 -24.76
C TYR A 207 22.51 26.93 -25.35
N CYS A 208 21.44 27.58 -24.88
CA CYS A 208 21.08 28.93 -25.30
C CYS A 208 22.15 29.96 -24.94
N SER A 209 22.79 29.83 -23.76
CA SER A 209 23.88 30.73 -23.36
C SER A 209 25.11 30.60 -24.25
N ILE A 210 25.50 29.37 -24.62
CA ILE A 210 26.60 29.09 -25.54
C ILE A 210 26.29 29.63 -26.94
N MET A 211 25.07 29.42 -27.43
CA MET A 211 24.64 29.93 -28.73
C MET A 211 24.57 31.46 -28.77
N GLN A 212 24.16 32.10 -27.67
CA GLN A 212 24.15 33.56 -27.56
C GLN A 212 25.58 34.11 -27.48
N GLN A 213 26.48 33.45 -26.75
CA GLN A 213 27.90 33.80 -26.76
C GLN A 213 28.51 33.65 -28.17
N SER A 214 28.24 32.56 -28.88
CA SER A 214 28.77 32.35 -30.24
C SER A 214 28.24 33.41 -31.21
N LEU A 215 26.94 33.71 -31.20
CA LEU A 215 26.36 34.78 -32.01
C LEU A 215 26.95 36.16 -31.68
N SER A 216 27.12 36.48 -30.39
CA SER A 216 27.73 37.76 -29.97
C SER A 216 29.20 37.88 -30.41
N SER A 217 29.95 36.79 -30.38
CA SER A 217 31.34 36.74 -30.84
C SER A 217 31.45 36.90 -32.35
N LEU A 218 30.52 36.30 -33.12
CA LEU A 218 30.44 36.42 -34.57
C LEU A 218 30.11 37.85 -34.98
N ALA A 219 29.15 38.49 -34.30
CA ALA A 219 28.78 39.88 -34.51
C ALA A 219 29.95 40.84 -34.21
N LYS A 220 30.70 40.61 -33.12
CA LYS A 220 31.92 41.38 -32.82
C LYS A 220 32.97 41.24 -33.92
N THR A 221 33.16 40.02 -34.44
CA THR A 221 34.15 39.74 -35.50
C THR A 221 33.77 40.42 -36.82
N GLN A 222 32.47 40.53 -37.13
CA GLN A 222 31.98 41.26 -38.31
C GLN A 222 31.99 42.79 -38.14
N SER A 223 31.87 43.29 -36.90
CA SER A 223 31.91 44.73 -36.61
C SER A 223 33.30 45.35 -36.58
N ILE A 224 34.37 44.55 -36.61
CA ILE A 224 35.75 45.05 -36.76
C ILE A 224 35.95 45.37 -38.25
N PRO A 225 36.10 46.65 -38.65
CA PRO A 225 36.42 46.97 -40.02
C PRO A 225 37.75 46.30 -40.39
N LYS A 226 37.84 45.70 -41.57
CA LYS A 226 39.11 45.28 -42.17
C LYS A 226 39.98 46.54 -42.38
N VAL A 227 40.65 47.00 -41.34
CA VAL A 227 41.66 48.04 -41.46
C VAL A 227 42.88 47.39 -42.10
N ASN A 228 43.13 47.83 -43.34
CA ASN A 228 44.30 47.63 -44.17
C ASN A 228 45.53 47.08 -43.42
N LYS A 229 45.89 45.82 -43.66
CA LYS A 229 47.28 45.37 -43.58
C LYS A 229 47.93 45.60 -44.94
N ILE A 230 48.17 46.88 -45.25
CA ILE A 230 49.15 47.29 -46.26
C ILE A 230 50.19 48.12 -45.49
N PHE A 231 51.46 47.75 -45.64
CA PHE A 231 52.67 48.33 -45.06
C PHE A 231 53.00 48.03 -43.58
N PHE A 232 53.85 47.02 -43.34
CA PHE A 232 55.28 47.21 -43.00
C PHE A 232 56.00 45.86 -42.84
N LEU A 233 57.30 45.82 -43.21
CA LEU A 233 58.29 44.73 -43.19
C LEU A 233 58.20 43.80 -44.42
N SER A 234 58.81 44.05 -45.58
CA SER A 234 60.21 44.38 -45.90
C SER A 234 61.28 43.73 -45.02
N LEU A 235 62.11 42.89 -45.67
CA LEU A 235 63.46 42.44 -45.30
C LEU A 235 63.62 41.46 -44.12
N LYS A 236 63.64 40.16 -44.45
CA LYS A 236 64.78 39.25 -44.13
C LYS A 236 64.60 37.87 -44.77
N LYS A 237 65.30 37.62 -45.87
CA LYS A 237 65.72 36.30 -46.34
C LYS A 237 67.06 36.47 -47.06
N PHE A 238 68.14 36.29 -46.30
CA PHE A 238 69.34 35.55 -46.66
C PHE A 238 69.61 34.61 -45.49
#